data_AF-A0A1C6AJI9-F1
#
_entry.id   AF-A0A1C6AJI9-F1
#
_cell.length_a   1.000
_cell.length_b   1.000
_cell.length_c   1.000
_cell.angle_alpha   90.00
_cell.angle_beta   90.00
_cell.angle_gamma   90.00
#
_symmetry.space_group_name_H-M   'P 1'
#
loop_
_entity.id
_entity.type
_entity.pdbx_description
1 polymer ?
#
loop_
_entity_poly.entity_id
_entity_poly.type
_entity_poly.pdbx_seq_one_letter_code
_entity_poly.pdbx_strand_id
1 'polypeptide(L)'
;MISIIQKPVSFKIRRKSDIKTFKNVCLCNGSKYIIKINPNYIFMLEKMENNITGTIKQGDLFNIFNPEIQIDVDEWIWKLRKYINKKYFS
;
A
#
# COMPACT_ATOMS: atom_id res chain seq x y z
N MET A 1 -13.37 8.56 -4.45
CA MET A 1 -13.30 8.27 -3.00
C MET A 1 -11.91 8.66 -2.50
N ILE A 2 -11.81 9.56 -1.53
CA ILE A 2 -10.53 9.97 -0.96
C ILE A 2 -9.99 8.76 -0.17
N SER A 3 -8.83 8.24 -0.57
CA SER A 3 -8.20 7.10 0.12
C SER A 3 -7.56 7.61 1.39
N ILE A 4 -8.31 7.61 2.49
CA ILE A 4 -7.82 8.06 3.79
C ILE A 4 -7.15 6.85 4.46
N ILE A 5 -5.90 7.02 4.88
CA ILE A 5 -5.30 6.13 5.87
C ILE A 5 -5.70 6.66 7.24
N GLN A 6 -6.31 5.83 8.07
CA GLN A 6 -6.45 6.16 9.49
C GLN A 6 -5.05 6.06 10.10
N LYS A 7 -4.53 7.18 10.61
CA LYS A 7 -3.21 7.25 11.26
C LYS A 7 -3.41 7.15 12.78
N PRO A 8 -3.17 5.98 13.42
CA PRO A 8 -3.05 5.95 14.87
C PRO A 8 -1.86 6.83 15.29
N VAL A 9 -1.98 7.52 16.42
CA VAL A 9 -0.94 8.42 16.94
C VAL A 9 0.39 7.66 17.01
N SER A 10 1.43 8.21 16.38
CA SER A 10 2.80 7.68 16.36
C SER A 10 3.02 6.30 15.71
N PHE A 11 2.01 5.71 15.04
CA PHE A 11 2.17 4.42 14.38
C PHE A 11 3.14 4.51 13.19
N LYS A 12 4.07 3.56 13.13
CA LYS A 12 4.97 3.31 11.99
C LYS A 12 5.20 1.81 11.90
N ILE A 13 5.31 1.28 10.68
CA ILE A 13 5.68 -0.12 10.48
C ILE A 13 7.17 -0.26 10.79
N ARG A 14 7.50 -0.83 11.95
CA ARG A 14 8.89 -1.04 12.43
C ARG A 14 9.27 -2.51 12.49
N ARG A 15 8.29 -3.40 12.69
CA ARG A 15 8.42 -4.85 12.82
C ARG A 15 7.42 -5.55 11.88
N LYS A 16 7.69 -6.80 11.50
CA LYS A 16 6.78 -7.59 10.64
C LYS A 16 5.39 -7.77 11.27
N SER A 17 5.32 -7.86 12.60
CA SER A 17 4.06 -7.89 13.35
C SER A 17 3.16 -6.68 13.08
N ASP A 18 3.75 -5.52 12.79
CA ASP A 18 3.01 -4.26 12.60
C ASP A 18 2.24 -4.24 11.27
N ILE A 19 2.58 -5.14 10.34
CA ILE A 19 1.88 -5.28 9.05
C ILE A 19 0.41 -5.62 9.28
N LYS A 20 0.11 -6.48 10.26
CA LYS A 20 -1.27 -6.82 10.62
C LYS A 20 -2.05 -5.60 11.08
N THR A 21 -1.44 -4.78 11.95
CA THR A 21 -2.05 -3.52 12.44
C THR A 21 -2.22 -2.53 11.30
N PHE A 22 -1.22 -2.38 10.43
CA PHE A 22 -1.32 -1.51 9.25
C PHE A 22 -2.51 -1.92 8.36
N LYS A 23 -2.60 -3.20 8.01
CA LYS A 23 -3.67 -3.73 7.14
C LYS A 23 -5.08 -3.57 7.72
N ASN A 24 -5.23 -3.80 9.02
CA ASN A 24 -6.55 -3.87 9.65
C ASN A 24 -7.04 -2.54 10.21
N VAL A 25 -6.11 -1.70 10.71
CA VAL A 25 -6.45 -0.45 11.41
C VAL A 25 -6.22 0.75 10.51
N CYS A 26 -5.15 0.73 9.71
CA CYS A 26 -4.76 1.93 8.97
C CYS A 26 -5.44 2.01 7.59
N LEU A 27 -5.81 0.89 6.98
CA LEU A 27 -6.48 0.87 5.67
C LEU A 27 -8.01 0.89 5.82
N CYS A 28 -8.65 1.79 5.10
CA CYS A 28 -10.09 1.88 4.94
C CYS A 28 -10.59 0.98 3.81
N ASN A 29 -11.71 0.30 4.04
CA ASN A 29 -12.39 -0.48 3.02
C ASN A 29 -12.82 0.40 1.83
N GLY A 30 -12.73 -0.15 0.61
CA GLY A 30 -13.02 0.54 -0.65
C GLY A 30 -11.95 1.54 -1.09
N SER A 31 -10.80 1.61 -0.41
CA SER A 31 -9.74 2.58 -0.69
C SER A 31 -8.54 1.96 -1.41
N LYS A 32 -7.90 2.78 -2.27
CA LYS A 32 -6.71 2.43 -3.03
C LYS A 32 -5.51 3.27 -2.58
N TYR A 33 -4.45 2.61 -2.15
CA TYR A 33 -3.24 3.23 -1.65
C TYR A 33 -2.13 3.08 -2.67
N ILE A 34 -1.71 4.21 -3.23
CA ILE A 34 -0.71 4.26 -4.30
C ILE A 34 0.62 4.71 -3.71
N ILE A 35 1.66 3.93 -3.87
CA ILE A 35 3.02 4.23 -3.43
C ILE A 35 3.91 4.21 -4.67
N LYS A 36 4.39 5.39 -5.06
CA LYS A 36 5.38 5.53 -6.13
C LYS A 36 6.74 5.09 -5.57
N ILE A 37 7.27 3.96 -6.05
CA ILE A 37 8.55 3.43 -5.60
C ILE A 37 9.68 4.18 -6.32
N ASN A 38 9.54 4.32 -7.64
CA ASN A 38 10.45 5.05 -8.51
C ASN A 38 9.67 5.57 -9.74
N PRO A 39 10.30 6.25 -10.72
CA PRO A 39 9.60 6.77 -11.90
C PRO A 39 8.86 5.71 -12.72
N ASN A 40 9.34 4.46 -12.68
CA ASN A 40 8.88 3.37 -13.53
C ASN A 40 8.00 2.36 -12.80
N TYR A 41 7.91 2.39 -11.47
CA TYR A 41 7.17 1.39 -10.70
C TYR A 41 6.28 2.02 -9.65
N ILE A 42 5.02 1.58 -9.68
CA ILE A 42 3.97 1.98 -8.76
C ILE A 42 3.46 0.74 -8.05
N PHE A 43 3.45 0.79 -6.73
CA PHE A 43 2.80 -0.19 -5.89
C PHE A 43 1.41 0.29 -5.51
N MET A 44 0.41 -0.54 -5.71
CA MET A 44 -0.97 -0.27 -5.37
C MET A 44 -1.47 -1.32 -4.38
N LEU A 45 -2.06 -0.85 -3.29
CA LEU A 45 -2.79 -1.67 -2.33
C LEU A 45 -4.26 -1.31 -2.40
N GLU A 46 -5.13 -2.29 -2.51
CA GLU A 46 -6.57 -2.10 -2.46
C GLU A 46 -7.14 -2.91 -1.31
N LYS A 47 -7.82 -2.23 -0.38
CA LYS A 47 -8.54 -2.87 0.72
C LYS A 47 -9.99 -3.01 0.30
N MET A 48 -10.45 -4.23 0.04
CA MET A 48 -11.88 -4.53 -0.07
C MET A 48 -12.41 -4.97 1.31
N GLU A 49 -13.69 -5.28 1.39
CA GLU A 49 -14.34 -5.64 2.65
C GLU A 49 -13.64 -6.82 3.34
N ASN A 50 -13.38 -7.91 2.60
CA ASN A 50 -12.87 -9.17 3.15
C ASN A 50 -11.41 -9.48 2.82
N ASN A 51 -10.77 -8.72 1.92
CA ASN A 51 -9.40 -8.99 1.51
C ASN A 51 -8.61 -7.70 1.23
N ILE A 52 -7.29 -7.87 1.05
CA ILE A 52 -6.38 -6.83 0.60
C ILE A 52 -5.65 -7.41 -0.60
N THR A 53 -5.65 -6.68 -1.70
CA THR A 53 -4.88 -7.04 -2.89
C THR A 53 -3.72 -6.06 -3.04
N GLY A 54 -2.60 -6.57 -3.54
CA GLY A 54 -1.42 -5.78 -3.84
C GLY A 54 -1.00 -6.04 -5.28
N THR A 55 -0.76 -4.97 -6.03
CA THR A 55 -0.24 -5.06 -7.39
C THR A 55 0.91 -4.09 -7.61
N ILE A 56 1.81 -4.47 -8.52
CA ILE A 56 2.85 -3.59 -9.04
C ILE A 56 2.56 -3.31 -10.51
N LYS A 57 2.49 -2.02 -10.84
CA LYS A 57 2.40 -1.51 -12.20
C LYS A 57 3.74 -0.94 -12.62
N GLN A 58 4.16 -1.27 -13.83
CA GLN A 58 5.30 -0.63 -14.47
C GLN A 58 4.82 0.52 -15.36
N GLY A 59 5.28 1.76 -15.12
CA GLY A 59 4.96 2.95 -15.93
C GLY A 59 3.83 3.81 -15.34
N ASP A 60 3.02 4.38 -16.23
CA ASP A 60 1.87 5.21 -15.87
C ASP A 60 0.76 4.42 -15.16
N LEU A 61 0.17 5.00 -14.11
CA LEU A 61 -0.95 4.44 -13.34
C LEU A 61 -2.20 4.24 -14.22
N PHE A 62 -2.43 5.14 -15.17
CA PHE A 62 -3.65 5.19 -15.99
C PHE A 62 -3.54 4.41 -17.29
N ASN A 63 -2.34 3.93 -17.64
CA ASN A 63 -2.16 3.13 -18.84
C ASN A 63 -2.55 1.66 -18.56
N ILE A 64 -3.65 1.24 -19.16
CA ILE A 64 -4.24 -0.10 -19.03
C ILE A 64 -3.40 -1.20 -19.67
N PHE A 65 -2.45 -0.85 -20.55
CA PHE A 65 -1.57 -1.82 -21.22
C PHE A 65 -0.33 -2.14 -20.39
N ASN A 66 -0.12 -1.45 -19.27
CA ASN A 66 1.01 -1.72 -18.41
C ASN A 66 0.81 -3.04 -17.66
N PRO A 67 1.84 -3.89 -17.59
CA PRO A 67 1.75 -5.16 -16.90
C PRO A 67 1.45 -4.93 -15.41
N GLU A 68 0.44 -5.63 -14.92
CA GLU A 68 0.11 -5.73 -13.51
C GLU A 68 0.62 -7.05 -12.96
N ILE A 69 1.50 -6.98 -11.96
CA ILE A 69 2.00 -8.16 -11.27
C ILE A 69 1.32 -8.23 -9.91
N GLN A 70 0.52 -9.28 -9.69
CA GLN A 70 -0.02 -9.60 -8.37
C GLN A 70 1.10 -10.13 -7.47
N ILE A 71 1.10 -9.70 -6.22
CA ILE A 71 2.23 -9.93 -5.30
C ILE A 71 1.76 -10.34 -3.91
N ASP A 72 2.69 -10.91 -3.14
CA ASP A 72 2.51 -11.09 -1.69
C ASP A 72 2.44 -9.72 -1.01
N VAL A 73 1.25 -9.38 -0.53
CA VAL A 73 0.95 -8.10 0.12
C VAL A 73 1.87 -7.86 1.33
N ASP A 74 2.11 -8.87 2.16
CA ASP A 74 2.84 -8.71 3.41
C ASP A 74 4.32 -8.52 3.17
N GLU A 75 4.88 -9.30 2.24
CA GLU A 75 6.27 -9.17 1.82
C GLU A 75 6.55 -7.76 1.25
N TRP A 76 5.65 -7.26 0.41
CA TRP A 76 5.85 -5.97 -0.24
C TRP A 76 5.56 -4.78 0.66
N ILE A 77 4.58 -4.85 1.57
CA ILE A 77 4.42 -3.86 2.64
C ILE A 77 5.70 -3.79 3.47
N TRP A 78 6.30 -4.94 3.82
CA TRP A 78 7.54 -4.98 4.58
C TRP A 78 8.71 -4.34 3.82
N LYS A 79 8.90 -4.70 2.55
CA LYS A 79 9.93 -4.14 1.66
C LYS A 79 9.77 -2.63 1.50
N LEU A 80 8.54 -2.15 1.32
CA LEU A 80 8.23 -0.75 1.06
C LEU A 80 7.94 0.09 2.30
N ARG A 81 8.05 -0.48 3.51
CA ARG A 81 7.72 0.20 4.78
C ARG A 81 8.36 1.58 4.93
N LYS A 82 9.56 1.80 4.41
CA LYS A 82 10.25 3.10 4.43
C LYS A 82 9.45 4.17 3.66
N TYR A 83 8.96 3.81 2.46
CA TYR A 83 8.15 4.70 1.63
C TYR A 83 6.75 4.89 2.23
N ILE A 84 6.14 3.82 2.74
CA ILE A 84 4.83 3.87 3.41
C ILE A 84 4.89 4.79 4.63
N ASN A 85 5.86 4.58 5.51
CA ASN A 85 6.07 5.40 6.71
C ASN A 85 6.30 6.87 6.35
N LYS A 86 7.09 7.16 5.31
CA LYS A 86 7.33 8.54 4.85
C LYS A 86 6.09 9.20 4.24
N LYS A 87 5.30 8.46 3.47
CA LYS A 87 4.15 9.03 2.75
C LYS A 87 2.95 9.27 3.67
N TYR A 88 2.69 8.36 4.59
CA TYR A 88 1.44 8.34 5.36
C TYR A 88 1.62 8.58 6.86
N PHE A 89 2.84 8.44 7.39
CA PHE A 89 3.13 8.51 8.83
C PHE A 89 4.26 9.49 9.18
N SER A 90 4.65 10.35 8.23
CA SER A 90 5.54 11.49 8.47
C SER A 90 4.90 12.53 9.38
#